data_AF-A0A1Q7ZQR1-F1
#
_entry.id   AF-A0A1Q7ZQR1-F1
#
_cell.length_a   1.000
_cell.length_b   1.000
_cell.length_c   1.000
_cell.angle_alpha   90.00
_cell.angle_beta   90.00
_cell.angle_gamma   90.00
#
_symmetry.space_group_name_H-M   'P 1'
#
loop_
_entity.id
_entity.type
_entity.pdbx_description
1 polymer ?
#
loop_
_entity_poly.entity_id
_entity_poly.type
_entity_poly.pdbx_seq_one_letter_code
_entity_poly.pdbx_strand_id
1 'polypeptide(L)'
;MAITTAAGTSIYRFALGVINAGVASKGRFIEFDNTGTLGSGVLEKQDPSAFSTSQFNRAYAFGADSTSTLITSMRNRFAMVGVFSASGSGSITNGELDANDNGDINKSGGLNYPTSGLPFTGSYTVSSNGRGTMIFTVGSQTVNMSLYMISASEALFISVDPQSSVAPFMGSALEQTGGPFSSSSMSGPSVLYVSGLCVDCGPGSTIASDLIAGIFTVSNSGSYSFNGDESKAGSISSVKDTATVNVAPNGRVLAQGAARPPLFYLVSPFRAFVMLVDAGVYAGFAEPQTGGPFTNHSANGTYVFGSIEVTHQNITHESGLATYDGIGTVVGTSDTALVGTTSSNPSLKPDQTFSYAYAVSPNGKLMLTQGPTIYIISPTKQVVLNVDPSDLFARIEPVEQ
;
A
#
# COMPACT_ATOMS: atom_id res chain seq x y z
N MET A 1 -10.97 -20.08 -6.59
CA MET A 1 -10.31 -20.88 -5.53
C MET A 1 -11.26 -21.01 -4.36
N ALA A 2 -11.39 -22.19 -3.74
CA ALA A 2 -12.17 -22.35 -2.51
C ALA A 2 -11.21 -22.72 -1.37
N ILE A 3 -11.27 -22.00 -0.25
CA ILE A 3 -10.50 -22.29 0.95
C ILE A 3 -11.47 -22.70 2.05
N THR A 4 -11.25 -23.89 2.63
CA THR A 4 -12.07 -24.40 3.73
C THR A 4 -11.26 -24.41 5.02
N THR A 5 -11.81 -23.77 6.04
CA THR A 5 -11.25 -23.72 7.40
C THR A 5 -12.29 -24.21 8.40
N ALA A 6 -11.94 -24.23 9.69
CA ALA A 6 -12.92 -24.49 10.76
C ALA A 6 -14.04 -23.42 10.83
N ALA A 7 -13.83 -22.23 10.26
CA ALA A 7 -14.83 -21.16 10.21
C ALA A 7 -15.81 -21.28 9.03
N GLY A 8 -15.56 -22.19 8.08
CA GLY A 8 -16.38 -22.36 6.88
C GLY A 8 -15.56 -22.37 5.59
N THR A 9 -16.26 -22.26 4.46
CA THR A 9 -15.65 -22.19 3.13
C THR A 9 -15.85 -20.80 2.54
N SER A 10 -14.76 -20.16 2.15
CA SER A 10 -14.77 -18.92 1.37
C SER A 10 -14.36 -19.17 -0.08
N ILE A 11 -14.94 -18.42 -1.01
CA ILE A 11 -14.62 -18.49 -2.43
C ILE A 11 -13.86 -17.23 -2.84
N TYR A 12 -12.78 -17.41 -3.60
CA TYR A 12 -11.93 -16.35 -4.08
C TYR A 12 -11.76 -16.37 -5.59
N ARG A 13 -11.72 -15.20 -6.21
CA ARG A 13 -11.19 -14.98 -7.56
C ARG A 13 -9.76 -14.45 -7.44
N PHE A 14 -8.92 -14.76 -8.41
CA PHE A 14 -7.52 -14.38 -8.34
C PHE A 14 -6.91 -14.21 -9.73
N ALA A 15 -5.88 -13.38 -9.79
CA ALA A 15 -5.02 -13.22 -10.94
C ALA A 15 -3.55 -13.45 -10.50
N LEU A 16 -2.77 -14.12 -11.34
CA LEU A 16 -1.39 -14.52 -11.05
C LEU A 16 -0.42 -13.79 -11.99
N GLY A 17 0.62 -13.17 -11.43
CA GLY A 17 1.71 -12.51 -12.17
C GLY A 17 2.61 -13.50 -12.92
N VAL A 18 3.75 -13.05 -13.46
CA VAL A 18 4.68 -13.88 -14.25
C VAL A 18 4.76 -15.32 -13.74
N ILE A 19 4.33 -16.24 -14.60
CA ILE A 19 4.42 -17.68 -14.35
C ILE A 19 5.73 -18.18 -14.96
N ASN A 20 6.69 -18.55 -14.10
CA ASN A 20 7.93 -19.16 -14.53
C ASN A 20 7.90 -20.66 -14.22
N ALA A 21 8.09 -21.49 -15.25
CA ALA A 21 8.05 -22.96 -15.12
C ALA A 21 6.79 -23.50 -14.40
N GLY A 22 5.63 -22.88 -14.64
CA GLY A 22 4.35 -23.25 -14.03
C GLY A 22 4.11 -22.71 -12.63
N VAL A 23 4.99 -21.85 -12.10
CA VAL A 23 4.84 -21.24 -10.77
C VAL A 23 4.81 -19.72 -10.88
N ALA A 24 3.74 -19.11 -10.38
CA ALA A 24 3.68 -17.66 -10.18
C ALA A 24 4.45 -17.27 -8.91
N SER A 25 5.20 -16.17 -8.96
CA SER A 25 5.84 -15.60 -7.76
C SER A 25 4.88 -14.72 -6.96
N LYS A 26 3.88 -14.14 -7.63
CA LYS A 26 2.93 -13.19 -7.07
C LYS A 26 1.53 -13.41 -7.61
N GLY A 27 0.53 -13.00 -6.84
CA GLY A 27 -0.84 -12.94 -7.28
C GLY A 27 -1.66 -12.00 -6.43
N ARG A 28 -2.86 -11.68 -6.92
CA ARG A 28 -3.85 -10.88 -6.20
C ARG A 28 -5.14 -11.66 -6.16
N PHE A 29 -5.88 -11.56 -5.07
CA PHE A 29 -7.15 -12.25 -4.92
C PHE A 29 -8.18 -11.38 -4.22
N ILE A 30 -9.44 -11.65 -4.54
CA ILE A 30 -10.61 -11.02 -3.94
C ILE A 30 -11.56 -12.11 -3.43
N GLU A 31 -12.21 -11.84 -2.31
CA GLU A 31 -13.34 -12.65 -1.84
C GLU A 31 -14.52 -12.49 -2.81
N PHE A 32 -15.16 -13.62 -3.13
CA PHE A 32 -16.13 -13.76 -4.20
C PHE A 32 -17.21 -14.78 -3.80
N ASP A 33 -17.82 -14.54 -2.65
CA ASP A 33 -18.95 -15.30 -2.13
C ASP A 33 -19.99 -14.39 -1.45
N ASN A 34 -20.99 -15.00 -0.83
CA ASN A 34 -22.11 -14.34 -0.16
C ASN A 34 -22.02 -14.37 1.37
N THR A 35 -20.84 -14.61 1.94
CA THR A 35 -20.64 -14.69 3.41
C THR A 35 -20.61 -13.31 4.07
N GLY A 36 -20.41 -12.27 3.27
CA GLY A 36 -20.68 -10.88 3.66
C GLY A 36 -19.56 -10.14 4.34
N THR A 37 -18.37 -10.72 4.37
CA THR A 37 -17.13 -9.96 4.41
C THR A 37 -16.56 -10.02 3.00
N LEU A 38 -16.27 -8.87 2.40
CA LEU A 38 -15.45 -8.84 1.19
C LEU A 38 -14.07 -8.32 1.58
N GLY A 39 -13.05 -8.95 1.01
CA GLY A 39 -11.67 -8.61 1.24
C GLY A 39 -10.85 -8.83 -0.02
N SER A 40 -9.67 -8.24 -0.03
CA SER A 40 -8.68 -8.48 -1.07
C SER A 40 -7.31 -8.66 -0.45
N GLY A 41 -6.45 -9.40 -1.13
CA GLY A 41 -5.12 -9.72 -0.63
C GLY A 41 -4.16 -10.13 -1.72
N VAL A 42 -2.97 -10.52 -1.27
CA VAL A 42 -1.86 -10.95 -2.14
C VAL A 42 -1.51 -12.41 -1.91
N LEU A 43 -1.08 -13.07 -2.97
CA LEU A 43 -0.40 -14.35 -2.94
C LEU A 43 1.08 -14.07 -3.17
N GLU A 44 1.93 -14.50 -2.25
CA GLU A 44 3.38 -14.30 -2.33
C GLU A 44 4.08 -15.66 -2.23
N LYS A 45 4.99 -15.93 -3.18
CA LYS A 45 5.76 -17.17 -3.17
C LYS A 45 6.81 -17.12 -2.07
N GLN A 46 6.65 -18.01 -1.09
CA GLN A 46 7.61 -18.12 0.00
C GLN A 46 8.91 -18.83 -0.42
N ASP A 47 10.00 -18.42 0.21
CA ASP A 47 11.30 -19.09 0.24
C ASP A 47 11.50 -19.78 1.61
N PRO A 48 11.31 -21.11 1.69
CA PRO A 48 11.45 -21.84 2.95
C PRO A 48 12.85 -21.81 3.56
N SER A 49 13.89 -21.43 2.80
CA SER A 49 15.23 -21.28 3.35
C SER A 49 15.33 -20.14 4.38
N ALA A 50 14.37 -19.21 4.34
CA ALA A 50 14.24 -18.10 5.29
C ALA A 50 13.49 -18.48 6.59
N PHE A 51 13.00 -19.71 6.74
CA PHE A 51 12.10 -20.10 7.86
C PHE A 51 12.85 -20.42 9.15
N SER A 52 13.62 -19.47 9.66
CA SER A 52 14.18 -19.50 11.01
C SER A 52 14.43 -18.11 11.55
N THR A 53 14.41 -17.97 12.88
CA THR A 53 14.73 -16.70 13.57
C THR A 53 16.09 -16.14 13.15
N SER A 54 17.06 -17.01 12.84
CA SER A 54 18.41 -16.61 12.44
C SER A 54 18.51 -15.97 11.06
N GLN A 55 17.52 -16.18 10.19
CA GLN A 55 17.49 -15.57 8.86
C GLN A 55 16.91 -14.15 8.87
N PHE A 56 16.15 -13.79 9.91
CA PHE A 56 15.62 -12.45 10.09
C PHE A 56 16.59 -11.61 10.92
N ASN A 57 17.65 -11.11 10.28
CA ASN A 57 18.84 -10.60 10.96
C ASN A 57 19.36 -9.26 10.42
N ARG A 58 18.48 -8.49 9.79
CA ARG A 58 18.78 -7.21 9.11
C ARG A 58 17.97 -6.06 9.70
N ALA A 59 18.20 -4.87 9.16
CA ALA A 59 17.28 -3.75 9.34
C ALA A 59 16.13 -3.87 8.33
N TYR A 60 14.91 -3.61 8.77
CA TYR A 60 13.71 -3.67 7.94
C TYR A 60 12.93 -2.37 8.11
N ALA A 61 12.61 -1.72 6.99
CA ALA A 61 11.58 -0.69 6.99
C ALA A 61 10.22 -1.36 6.86
N PHE A 62 9.19 -0.79 7.47
CA PHE A 62 7.85 -1.36 7.46
C PHE A 62 6.79 -0.29 7.33
N GLY A 63 5.63 -0.71 6.85
CA GLY A 63 4.41 0.09 6.80
C GLY A 63 3.20 -0.79 7.05
N ALA A 64 2.17 -0.21 7.65
CA ALA A 64 0.91 -0.86 7.95
C ALA A 64 -0.23 0.14 8.04
N ASP A 65 -1.43 -0.33 7.74
CA ASP A 65 -2.66 0.42 7.92
C ASP A 65 -3.81 -0.50 8.35
N SER A 66 -4.88 0.10 8.86
CA SER A 66 -6.03 -0.64 9.36
C SER A 66 -6.81 -1.30 8.23
N THR A 67 -7.29 -2.51 8.47
CA THR A 67 -8.08 -3.31 7.51
C THR A 67 -9.58 -3.30 7.83
N SER A 68 -10.01 -2.46 8.77
CA SER A 68 -11.37 -2.50 9.30
C SER A 68 -12.39 -2.12 8.23
N THR A 69 -13.29 -3.04 7.92
CA THR A 69 -14.50 -2.77 7.13
C THR A 69 -15.56 -2.02 7.96
N LEU A 70 -15.49 -2.10 9.29
CA LEU A 70 -16.46 -1.49 10.21
C LEU A 70 -16.12 -0.02 10.57
N ILE A 71 -15.39 0.69 9.70
CA ILE A 71 -15.07 2.10 9.92
C ILE A 71 -16.35 2.93 9.77
N THR A 72 -16.97 3.26 10.90
CA THR A 72 -18.17 4.11 10.98
C THR A 72 -17.84 5.59 11.23
N SER A 73 -16.56 5.93 11.45
CA SER A 73 -16.04 7.30 11.55
C SER A 73 -14.55 7.35 11.24
N MET A 74 -14.02 8.52 10.86
CA MET A 74 -12.56 8.82 10.72
C MET A 74 -11.72 8.25 11.87
N ARG A 75 -12.34 8.12 13.06
CA ARG A 75 -11.68 7.79 14.31
C ARG A 75 -11.31 6.34 14.52
N ASN A 76 -11.50 5.53 13.48
CA ASN A 76 -11.22 4.10 13.52
C ASN A 76 -10.16 3.68 12.48
N ARG A 77 -9.49 4.63 11.79
CA ARG A 77 -8.34 4.33 10.91
C ARG A 77 -7.02 4.52 11.65
N PHE A 78 -6.08 3.63 11.36
CA PHE A 78 -4.73 3.64 11.87
C PHE A 78 -3.75 3.46 10.70
N ALA A 79 -2.62 4.17 10.76
CA ALA A 79 -1.47 3.97 9.88
C ALA A 79 -0.18 4.06 10.69
N MET A 80 0.82 3.26 10.33
CA MET A 80 2.18 3.39 10.86
C MET A 80 3.21 3.08 9.80
N VAL A 81 4.35 3.77 9.89
CA VAL A 81 5.55 3.52 9.10
C VAL A 81 6.77 3.58 10.02
N GLY A 82 7.78 2.76 9.75
CA GLY A 82 8.93 2.70 10.64
C GLY A 82 10.08 1.88 10.12
N VAL A 83 11.06 1.70 11.00
CA VAL A 83 12.23 0.84 10.80
C VAL A 83 12.57 0.10 12.09
N PHE A 84 13.07 -1.12 11.98
CA PHE A 84 13.66 -1.84 13.11
C PHE A 84 14.84 -2.73 12.70
N SER A 85 15.71 -3.03 13.66
CA SER A 85 16.86 -3.93 13.50
C SER A 85 16.60 -5.27 14.19
N ALA A 86 16.49 -6.34 13.41
CA ALA A 86 16.35 -7.70 13.89
C ALA A 86 17.72 -8.34 14.15
N SER A 87 17.89 -8.99 15.31
CA SER A 87 19.21 -9.50 15.73
C SER A 87 19.67 -10.82 15.11
N GLY A 88 18.80 -11.57 14.42
CA GLY A 88 18.99 -13.00 14.13
C GLY A 88 18.89 -13.94 15.34
N SER A 89 18.61 -13.41 16.53
CA SER A 89 18.46 -14.20 17.77
C SER A 89 17.11 -14.00 18.46
N GLY A 90 16.18 -13.30 17.79
CA GLY A 90 14.82 -13.07 18.28
C GLY A 90 14.62 -11.76 19.04
N SER A 91 15.57 -10.83 18.98
CA SER A 91 15.46 -9.51 19.60
C SER A 91 15.40 -8.40 18.56
N ILE A 92 14.54 -7.41 18.79
CA ILE A 92 14.59 -6.12 18.10
C ILE A 92 15.48 -5.20 18.92
N THR A 93 16.68 -4.92 18.40
CA THR A 93 17.72 -4.19 19.15
C THR A 93 17.51 -2.69 19.15
N ASN A 94 16.91 -2.16 18.09
CA ASN A 94 16.49 -0.78 17.95
C ASN A 94 15.33 -0.71 16.96
N GLY A 95 14.38 0.18 17.22
CA GLY A 95 13.24 0.44 16.36
C GLY A 95 12.80 1.89 16.49
N GLU A 96 12.29 2.46 15.41
CA GLU A 96 11.70 3.79 15.36
C GLU A 96 10.48 3.73 14.44
N LEU A 97 9.36 4.34 14.85
CA LEU A 97 8.18 4.47 14.00
C LEU A 97 7.50 5.82 14.15
N ASP A 98 6.71 6.19 13.14
CA ASP A 98 5.68 7.20 13.25
C ASP A 98 4.31 6.55 13.01
N ALA A 99 3.30 7.02 13.72
CA ALA A 99 1.94 6.53 13.62
C ALA A 99 0.94 7.69 13.54
N ASN A 100 -0.11 7.48 12.77
CA ASN A 100 -1.28 8.33 12.72
C ASN A 100 -2.47 7.49 13.16
N ASP A 101 -2.93 7.75 14.39
CA ASP A 101 -4.07 7.07 14.97
C ASP A 101 -5.21 8.08 15.08
N ASN A 102 -6.20 7.98 14.18
CA ASN A 102 -7.35 8.90 14.17
C ASN A 102 -6.92 10.40 14.11
N GLY A 103 -5.97 10.74 13.23
CA GLY A 103 -5.48 12.11 13.10
C GLY A 103 -4.68 12.62 14.31
N ASP A 104 -4.30 11.73 15.23
CA ASP A 104 -3.37 12.03 16.32
C ASP A 104 -2.00 11.41 16.02
N ILE A 105 -1.08 12.28 15.62
CA ILE A 105 0.24 11.89 15.15
C ILE A 105 1.12 11.62 16.36
N ASN A 106 1.66 10.40 16.44
CA ASN A 106 2.50 9.94 17.54
C ASN A 106 1.90 10.20 18.94
N LYS A 107 0.56 10.20 19.06
CA LYS A 107 -0.15 10.55 20.30
C LYS A 107 0.25 11.92 20.87
N SER A 108 0.50 12.89 19.99
CA SER A 108 0.88 14.26 20.34
C SER A 108 -0.30 15.19 20.64
N GLY A 109 -1.53 14.70 20.53
CA GLY A 109 -2.76 15.47 20.70
C GLY A 109 -3.27 16.13 19.43
N GLY A 110 -2.89 15.65 18.25
CA GLY A 110 -3.39 16.15 16.96
C GLY A 110 -2.39 16.00 15.79
N LEU A 111 -2.57 16.84 14.76
CA LEU A 111 -1.79 16.81 13.50
C LEU A 111 -0.42 17.49 13.60
N ASN A 112 0.26 17.36 14.74
CA ASN A 112 1.59 17.94 14.90
C ASN A 112 2.60 17.13 14.08
N TYR A 113 3.34 17.82 13.22
CA TYR A 113 4.39 17.18 12.43
C TYR A 113 5.52 16.69 13.35
N PRO A 114 5.85 15.39 13.37
CA PRO A 114 6.74 14.82 14.37
C PRO A 114 8.21 15.10 14.03
N THR A 115 8.93 15.74 14.96
CA THR A 115 10.37 16.01 14.79
C THR A 115 11.24 14.77 15.01
N SER A 116 10.77 13.80 15.80
CA SER A 116 11.41 12.50 16.04
C SER A 116 10.39 11.38 15.96
N GLY A 117 10.84 10.19 15.54
CA GLY A 117 10.01 8.99 15.63
C GLY A 117 9.92 8.47 17.07
N LEU A 118 8.99 7.57 17.31
CA LEU A 118 8.78 6.89 18.57
C LEU A 118 9.72 5.68 18.66
N PRO A 119 10.66 5.64 19.62
CA PRO A 119 11.58 4.52 19.75
C PRO A 119 10.86 3.31 20.34
N PHE A 120 11.29 2.12 19.91
CA PHE A 120 10.81 0.86 20.49
C PHE A 120 11.89 -0.23 20.49
N THR A 121 11.68 -1.20 21.36
CA THR A 121 12.38 -2.49 21.34
C THR A 121 11.36 -3.60 21.49
N GLY A 122 11.78 -4.84 21.25
CA GLY A 122 10.87 -5.96 21.23
C GLY A 122 11.56 -7.28 20.96
N SER A 123 10.75 -8.28 20.65
CA SER A 123 11.19 -9.63 20.33
C SER A 123 10.40 -10.19 19.15
N TYR A 124 10.98 -11.16 18.47
CA TYR A 124 10.31 -11.91 17.42
C TYR A 124 10.77 -13.38 17.41
N THR A 125 9.97 -14.23 16.79
CA THR A 125 10.33 -15.61 16.49
C THR A 125 9.89 -15.97 15.08
N VAL A 126 10.60 -16.90 14.44
CA VAL A 126 10.18 -17.50 13.16
C VAL A 126 10.31 -19.01 13.29
N SER A 127 9.20 -19.72 13.11
CA SER A 127 9.16 -21.17 13.13
C SER A 127 9.44 -21.77 11.75
N SER A 128 9.69 -23.08 11.70
CA SER A 128 10.08 -23.81 10.48
C SER A 128 9.02 -23.87 9.38
N ASN A 129 7.79 -23.40 9.65
CA ASN A 129 6.74 -23.27 8.65
C ASN A 129 6.60 -21.83 8.11
N GLY A 130 7.52 -20.94 8.47
CA GLY A 130 7.51 -19.53 8.04
C GLY A 130 6.59 -18.63 8.85
N ARG A 131 5.78 -19.17 9.77
CA ARG A 131 4.99 -18.36 10.71
C ARG A 131 5.86 -17.93 11.90
N GLY A 132 5.68 -16.69 12.32
CA GLY A 132 6.38 -16.10 13.44
C GLY A 132 5.48 -15.28 14.35
N THR A 133 6.07 -14.78 15.42
CA THR A 133 5.47 -13.77 16.31
C THR A 133 6.37 -12.55 16.38
N MET A 134 5.79 -11.37 16.58
CA MET A 134 6.53 -10.16 16.92
C MET A 134 5.78 -9.42 18.02
N ILE A 135 6.51 -8.99 19.05
CA ILE A 135 5.98 -8.20 20.15
C ILE A 135 6.93 -7.04 20.38
N PHE A 136 6.42 -5.83 20.41
CA PHE A 136 7.21 -4.64 20.73
C PHE A 136 6.40 -3.66 21.58
N THR A 137 7.12 -2.77 22.28
CA THR A 137 6.49 -1.76 23.13
C THR A 137 6.92 -0.36 22.66
N VAL A 138 5.92 0.49 22.40
CA VAL A 138 6.10 1.92 22.07
C VAL A 138 5.43 2.74 23.17
N GLY A 139 6.21 3.51 23.93
CA GLY A 139 5.70 4.20 25.11
C GLY A 139 5.10 3.23 26.12
N SER A 140 3.79 3.36 26.42
CA SER A 140 3.06 2.43 27.29
C SER A 140 2.31 1.32 26.54
N GLN A 141 2.33 1.33 25.20
CA GLN A 141 1.53 0.42 24.39
C GLN A 141 2.37 -0.78 23.95
N THR A 142 1.92 -1.98 24.29
CA THR A 142 2.47 -3.23 23.73
C THR A 142 1.65 -3.62 22.51
N VAL A 143 2.35 -3.94 21.42
CA VAL A 143 1.76 -4.36 20.15
C VAL A 143 2.11 -5.83 19.92
N ASN A 144 1.11 -6.65 19.63
CA ASN A 144 1.27 -8.07 19.35
C ASN A 144 0.93 -8.38 17.90
N MET A 145 1.83 -9.09 17.20
CA MET A 145 1.66 -9.43 15.79
C MET A 145 2.01 -10.89 15.49
N SER A 146 1.35 -11.45 14.48
CA SER A 146 1.82 -12.64 13.78
C SER A 146 2.61 -12.24 12.54
N LEU A 147 3.75 -12.90 12.31
CA LEU A 147 4.57 -12.73 11.11
C LEU A 147 4.37 -13.90 10.15
N TYR A 148 4.49 -13.64 8.85
CA TYR A 148 4.51 -14.63 7.79
C TYR A 148 5.69 -14.32 6.86
N MET A 149 6.72 -15.15 6.92
CA MET A 149 7.95 -14.97 6.14
C MET A 149 7.68 -15.24 4.66
N ILE A 150 8.06 -14.29 3.80
CA ILE A 150 8.11 -14.51 2.34
C ILE A 150 9.54 -14.88 1.95
N SER A 151 10.52 -14.12 2.43
CA SER A 151 11.95 -14.41 2.26
C SER A 151 12.74 -13.79 3.42
N ALA A 152 14.07 -13.91 3.42
CA ALA A 152 14.90 -13.20 4.40
C ALA A 152 14.78 -11.66 4.27
N SER A 153 14.33 -11.17 3.12
CA SER A 153 14.20 -9.74 2.82
C SER A 153 12.78 -9.20 2.92
N GLU A 154 11.78 -10.07 3.18
CA GLU A 154 10.37 -9.68 3.17
C GLU A 154 9.53 -10.55 4.10
N ALA A 155 8.72 -9.89 4.94
CA ALA A 155 7.73 -10.53 5.78
C ALA A 155 6.41 -9.74 5.74
N LEU A 156 5.30 -10.46 5.78
CA LEU A 156 3.98 -9.89 6.03
C LEU A 156 3.64 -10.03 7.52
N PHE A 157 2.84 -9.12 8.05
CA PHE A 157 2.39 -9.20 9.44
C PHE A 157 0.96 -8.72 9.62
N ILE A 158 0.33 -9.21 10.68
CA ILE A 158 -1.03 -8.85 11.10
C ILE A 158 -1.08 -8.68 12.62
N SER A 159 -1.78 -7.64 13.08
CA SER A 159 -2.05 -7.44 14.49
C SER A 159 -2.90 -8.57 15.06
N VAL A 160 -2.57 -9.03 16.28
CA VAL A 160 -3.36 -10.04 17.01
C VAL A 160 -3.86 -9.52 18.36
N ASP A 161 -3.74 -8.21 18.61
CA ASP A 161 -4.33 -7.56 19.77
C ASP A 161 -5.87 -7.64 19.76
N PRO A 162 -6.54 -7.58 20.92
CA PRO A 162 -8.00 -7.64 20.99
C PRO A 162 -8.68 -6.54 20.17
N GLN A 163 -9.43 -6.96 19.14
CA GLN A 163 -10.13 -6.06 18.23
C GLN A 163 -11.24 -5.25 18.89
N SER A 164 -11.65 -5.61 20.12
CA SER A 164 -12.59 -4.84 20.93
C SER A 164 -12.02 -3.49 21.39
N SER A 165 -10.70 -3.31 21.35
CA SER A 165 -10.00 -2.13 21.88
C SER A 165 -8.96 -1.54 20.92
N VAL A 166 -8.52 -2.30 19.91
CA VAL A 166 -7.49 -1.89 18.94
C VAL A 166 -8.00 -2.23 17.54
N ALA A 167 -8.02 -1.26 16.63
CA ALA A 167 -8.38 -1.53 15.24
C ALA A 167 -7.39 -2.53 14.62
N PRO A 168 -7.85 -3.59 13.92
CA PRO A 168 -6.95 -4.52 13.28
C PRO A 168 -6.17 -3.82 12.17
N PHE A 169 -4.87 -4.12 12.08
CA PHE A 169 -4.00 -3.64 11.02
C PHE A 169 -3.14 -4.77 10.46
N MET A 170 -2.69 -4.58 9.23
CA MET A 170 -1.73 -5.48 8.59
C MET A 170 -0.72 -4.67 7.80
N GLY A 171 0.40 -5.30 7.47
CA GLY A 171 1.46 -4.61 6.76
C GLY A 171 2.56 -5.54 6.31
N SER A 172 3.65 -4.93 5.85
CA SER A 172 4.84 -5.64 5.41
C SER A 172 6.10 -4.98 5.94
N ALA A 173 7.13 -5.80 6.10
CA ALA A 173 8.48 -5.39 6.47
C ALA A 173 9.43 -5.82 5.35
N LEU A 174 10.23 -4.87 4.87
CA LEU A 174 11.15 -5.02 3.75
C LEU A 174 12.57 -4.67 4.19
N GLU A 175 13.53 -5.53 3.85
CA GLU A 175 14.94 -5.34 4.22
C GLU A 175 15.48 -4.02 3.67
N GLN A 176 16.13 -3.26 4.55
CA GLN A 176 16.81 -2.04 4.16
C GLN A 176 18.10 -2.33 3.41
N THR A 177 18.29 -1.69 2.26
CA THR A 177 19.51 -1.78 1.45
C THR A 177 20.00 -0.40 1.00
N GLY A 178 21.30 -0.25 0.73
CA GLY A 178 21.87 1.01 0.23
C GLY A 178 22.04 2.13 1.27
N GLY A 179 22.03 1.79 2.57
CA GLY A 179 22.38 2.72 3.65
C GLY A 179 23.91 2.88 3.86
N PRO A 180 24.35 3.84 4.70
CA PRO A 180 23.53 4.81 5.42
C PRO A 180 22.85 5.80 4.46
N PHE A 181 21.61 6.16 4.78
CA PHE A 181 20.81 7.02 3.90
C PHE A 181 21.18 8.50 4.05
N SER A 182 20.94 9.27 3.00
CA SER A 182 21.10 10.72 2.97
C SER A 182 20.16 11.35 1.94
N SER A 183 20.17 12.69 1.79
CA SER A 183 19.31 13.36 0.79
C SER A 183 19.53 12.86 -0.65
N SER A 184 20.73 12.38 -0.99
CA SER A 184 21.00 11.79 -2.32
C SER A 184 20.28 10.46 -2.52
N SER A 185 19.94 9.72 -1.46
CA SER A 185 19.16 8.48 -1.51
C SER A 185 17.73 8.71 -2.02
N MET A 186 17.27 9.96 -2.08
CA MET A 186 15.95 10.35 -2.59
C MET A 186 16.00 11.11 -3.91
N SER A 187 17.19 11.43 -4.49
CA SER A 187 17.31 12.34 -5.64
C SER A 187 16.95 11.78 -7.03
N GLY A 188 15.78 12.12 -7.55
CA GLY A 188 15.22 11.54 -8.77
C GLY A 188 13.70 11.43 -8.71
N PRO A 189 13.06 11.01 -9.81
CA PRO A 189 11.62 10.82 -9.87
C PRO A 189 11.21 9.48 -9.23
N SER A 190 10.14 9.52 -8.47
CA SER A 190 9.43 8.36 -7.91
C SER A 190 7.93 8.53 -8.13
N VAL A 191 7.18 7.44 -8.18
CA VAL A 191 5.73 7.48 -8.06
C VAL A 191 5.38 7.28 -6.60
N LEU A 192 4.73 8.28 -6.00
CA LEU A 192 4.15 8.20 -4.67
C LEU A 192 2.66 7.92 -4.81
N TYR A 193 2.16 6.95 -4.07
CA TYR A 193 0.74 6.62 -4.01
C TYR A 193 0.32 6.28 -2.58
N VAL A 194 -0.80 6.86 -2.14
CA VAL A 194 -1.32 6.68 -0.78
C VAL A 194 -2.84 6.59 -0.76
N SER A 195 -3.33 5.78 0.17
CA SER A 195 -4.74 5.56 0.46
C SER A 195 -5.07 6.15 1.84
N GLY A 196 -6.18 6.87 1.92
CA GLY A 196 -6.72 7.44 3.15
C GLY A 196 -8.24 7.51 3.10
N LEU A 197 -8.79 8.21 4.08
CA LEU A 197 -10.22 8.50 4.16
C LEU A 197 -10.45 9.99 4.14
N CYS A 198 -11.59 10.37 3.61
CA CYS A 198 -12.10 11.70 3.76
C CYS A 198 -13.46 11.66 4.47
N VAL A 199 -13.67 12.65 5.35
CA VAL A 199 -14.92 12.85 6.08
C VAL A 199 -15.62 14.10 5.60
N ASP A 200 -16.94 14.03 5.59
CA ASP A 200 -17.83 15.05 5.07
C ASP A 200 -17.62 15.34 3.58
N CYS A 201 -17.18 14.34 2.81
CA CYS A 201 -17.02 14.42 1.37
C CYS A 201 -17.84 13.37 0.65
N GLY A 202 -18.52 13.81 -0.40
CA GLY A 202 -19.49 13.02 -1.15
C GLY A 202 -20.95 13.36 -0.79
N PRO A 203 -21.92 12.72 -1.46
CA PRO A 203 -23.33 13.00 -1.25
C PRO A 203 -23.76 12.78 0.21
N GLY A 204 -24.25 13.83 0.87
CA GLY A 204 -24.76 13.75 2.24
C GLY A 204 -23.71 13.68 3.34
N SER A 205 -22.48 14.14 3.09
CA SER A 205 -21.39 14.20 4.09
C SER A 205 -21.02 12.82 4.65
N THR A 206 -21.00 11.81 3.78
CA THR A 206 -20.59 10.45 4.15
C THR A 206 -19.07 10.30 4.19
N ILE A 207 -18.58 9.20 4.76
CA ILE A 207 -17.18 8.79 4.66
C ILE A 207 -16.93 8.26 3.24
N ALA A 208 -15.81 8.65 2.63
CA ALA A 208 -15.41 8.19 1.31
C ALA A 208 -13.90 7.90 1.28
N SER A 209 -13.47 7.06 0.33
CA SER A 209 -12.04 6.85 0.08
C SER A 209 -11.41 8.12 -0.50
N ASP A 210 -10.18 8.40 -0.08
CA ASP A 210 -9.37 9.50 -0.58
C ASP A 210 -8.01 8.95 -1.01
N LEU A 211 -7.72 9.05 -2.30
CA LEU A 211 -6.53 8.47 -2.90
C LEU A 211 -5.69 9.56 -3.55
N ILE A 212 -4.38 9.50 -3.36
CA ILE A 212 -3.45 10.43 -3.98
C ILE A 212 -2.38 9.61 -4.69
N ALA A 213 -2.14 9.89 -5.97
CA ALA A 213 -1.03 9.31 -6.72
C ALA A 213 -0.36 10.37 -7.59
N GLY A 214 0.96 10.30 -7.72
CA GLY A 214 1.68 11.28 -8.52
C GLY A 214 3.18 11.09 -8.56
N ILE A 215 3.83 11.98 -9.29
CA ILE A 215 5.28 11.99 -9.47
C ILE A 215 5.89 12.85 -8.37
N PHE A 216 6.65 12.21 -7.49
CA PHE A 216 7.43 12.82 -6.43
C PHE A 216 8.91 12.86 -6.85
N THR A 217 9.44 14.06 -7.10
CA THR A 217 10.82 14.25 -7.56
C THR A 217 11.62 15.03 -6.54
N VAL A 218 12.75 14.50 -6.09
CA VAL A 218 13.69 15.22 -5.21
C VAL A 218 14.95 15.60 -5.96
N SER A 219 15.42 16.83 -5.78
CA SER A 219 16.70 17.30 -6.29
C SER A 219 17.86 16.80 -5.44
N ASN A 220 19.09 16.89 -5.97
CA ASN A 220 20.30 16.59 -5.20
C ASN A 220 20.49 17.52 -3.98
N SER A 221 19.84 18.69 -3.97
CA SER A 221 19.86 19.64 -2.86
C SER A 221 18.80 19.36 -1.79
N GLY A 222 17.99 18.32 -1.95
CA GLY A 222 16.92 17.96 -1.01
C GLY A 222 15.64 18.79 -1.17
N SER A 223 15.45 19.52 -2.27
CA SER A 223 14.16 20.14 -2.60
C SER A 223 13.30 19.11 -3.32
N TYR A 224 12.03 18.98 -2.97
CA TYR A 224 11.10 18.11 -3.70
C TYR A 224 9.98 18.88 -4.39
N SER A 225 9.44 18.26 -5.42
CA SER A 225 8.18 18.63 -6.05
C SER A 225 7.30 17.39 -6.20
N PHE A 226 6.02 17.55 -5.90
CA PHE A 226 4.99 16.56 -6.16
C PHE A 226 4.04 17.11 -7.22
N ASN A 227 3.74 16.30 -8.23
CA ASN A 227 2.71 16.58 -9.23
C ASN A 227 1.86 15.33 -9.41
N GLY A 228 0.63 15.37 -8.94
CA GLY A 228 -0.26 14.22 -8.88
C GLY A 228 -1.72 14.57 -9.13
N ASP A 229 -2.55 13.56 -8.94
CA ASP A 229 -3.99 13.66 -8.91
C ASP A 229 -4.51 13.04 -7.61
N GLU A 230 -5.60 13.61 -7.11
CA GLU A 230 -6.36 13.12 -5.97
C GLU A 230 -7.73 12.67 -6.47
N SER A 231 -8.10 11.43 -6.15
CA SER A 231 -9.43 10.87 -6.37
C SER A 231 -10.16 10.86 -5.03
N LYS A 232 -11.18 11.71 -4.92
CA LYS A 232 -11.92 11.92 -3.68
C LYS A 232 -13.41 12.04 -3.93
N ALA A 233 -14.20 11.17 -3.30
CA ALA A 233 -15.66 11.18 -3.35
C ALA A 233 -16.23 11.29 -4.78
N GLY A 234 -15.67 10.51 -5.71
CA GLY A 234 -16.11 10.50 -7.11
C GLY A 234 -15.66 11.72 -7.93
N SER A 235 -14.70 12.52 -7.46
CA SER A 235 -14.13 13.65 -8.19
C SER A 235 -12.61 13.56 -8.26
N ILE A 236 -12.03 14.15 -9.31
CA ILE A 236 -10.57 14.24 -9.47
C ILE A 236 -10.12 15.68 -9.53
N SER A 237 -9.05 15.94 -8.80
CA SER A 237 -8.34 17.22 -8.81
C SER A 237 -6.84 17.00 -8.88
N SER A 238 -6.13 17.90 -9.57
CA SER A 238 -4.67 17.88 -9.55
C SER A 238 -4.14 18.41 -8.21
N VAL A 239 -3.12 17.75 -7.69
CA VAL A 239 -2.42 18.12 -6.45
C VAL A 239 -0.97 18.43 -6.77
N LYS A 240 -0.48 19.55 -6.23
CA LYS A 240 0.90 19.99 -6.41
C LYS A 240 1.44 20.52 -5.09
N ASP A 241 2.63 20.07 -4.75
CA ASP A 241 3.34 20.53 -3.57
C ASP A 241 4.83 20.70 -3.87
N THR A 242 5.46 21.64 -3.18
CA THR A 242 6.91 21.80 -3.18
C THR A 242 7.37 22.08 -1.77
N ALA A 243 8.41 21.37 -1.34
CA ALA A 243 9.03 21.59 -0.04
C ALA A 243 10.46 21.03 -0.04
N THR A 244 11.03 20.77 1.13
CA THR A 244 12.33 20.12 1.28
C THR A 244 12.21 18.79 2.01
N VAL A 245 13.19 17.92 1.80
CA VAL A 245 13.35 16.68 2.56
C VAL A 245 14.56 16.77 3.48
N ASN A 246 14.46 16.15 4.65
CA ASN A 246 15.57 15.85 5.53
C ASN A 246 15.63 14.33 5.73
N VAL A 247 16.75 13.71 5.38
CA VAL A 247 16.92 12.25 5.44
C VAL A 247 17.88 11.91 6.57
N ALA A 248 17.39 11.13 7.54
CA ALA A 248 18.20 10.58 8.60
C ALA A 248 18.93 9.29 8.15
N PRO A 249 20.09 8.95 8.73
CA PRO A 249 20.87 7.77 8.33
C PRO A 249 20.14 6.42 8.45
N ASN A 250 19.14 6.32 9.33
CA ASN A 250 18.28 5.15 9.52
C ASN A 250 17.16 5.03 8.45
N GLY A 251 17.06 6.01 7.54
CA GLY A 251 16.10 6.00 6.44
C GLY A 251 14.80 6.75 6.73
N ARG A 252 14.62 7.32 7.93
CA ARG A 252 13.49 8.22 8.21
C ARG A 252 13.64 9.51 7.42
N VAL A 253 12.60 9.93 6.71
CA VAL A 253 12.59 11.17 5.91
C VAL A 253 11.47 12.09 6.36
N LEU A 254 11.83 13.32 6.69
CA LEU A 254 10.92 14.41 6.96
C LEU A 254 10.73 15.25 5.69
N ALA A 255 9.49 15.52 5.28
CA ALA A 255 9.12 16.32 4.12
C ALA A 255 8.08 17.40 4.48
N GLN A 256 8.40 18.22 5.49
CA GLN A 256 7.53 19.27 6.00
C GLN A 256 7.31 20.41 4.97
N GLY A 257 6.14 21.05 5.00
CA GLY A 257 5.87 22.30 4.28
C GLY A 257 4.80 22.22 3.18
N ALA A 258 4.39 21.01 2.80
CA ALA A 258 3.21 20.77 1.97
C ALA A 258 1.91 20.89 2.78
N ALA A 259 0.77 21.00 2.09
CA ALA A 259 -0.55 21.01 2.73
C ALA A 259 -0.83 19.69 3.46
N ARG A 260 -0.37 18.57 2.91
CA ARG A 260 -0.43 17.23 3.52
C ARG A 260 0.97 16.63 3.56
N PRO A 261 1.81 17.03 4.53
CA PRO A 261 3.25 16.75 4.47
C PRO A 261 3.52 15.26 4.69
N PRO A 262 4.26 14.60 3.78
CA PRO A 262 4.58 13.18 3.90
C PRO A 262 5.70 12.91 4.92
N LEU A 263 5.69 11.70 5.45
CA LEU A 263 6.75 11.07 6.24
C LEU A 263 7.12 9.76 5.55
N PHE A 264 8.42 9.47 5.44
CA PHE A 264 8.89 8.26 4.78
C PHE A 264 9.82 7.44 5.66
N TYR A 265 9.83 6.13 5.43
CA TYR A 265 10.89 5.23 5.87
C TYR A 265 11.44 4.45 4.67
N LEU A 266 12.71 4.70 4.35
CA LEU A 266 13.39 4.12 3.18
C LEU A 266 13.64 2.62 3.36
N VAL A 267 13.24 1.86 2.35
CA VAL A 267 13.61 0.44 2.13
C VAL A 267 14.91 0.39 1.33
N SER A 268 15.04 1.22 0.32
CA SER A 268 16.26 1.40 -0.46
C SER A 268 16.30 2.84 -0.98
N PRO A 269 17.38 3.30 -1.64
CA PRO A 269 17.30 4.56 -2.36
C PRO A 269 16.04 4.58 -3.24
N PHE A 270 15.29 5.67 -3.17
CA PHE A 270 14.05 5.93 -3.92
C PHE A 270 12.83 5.07 -3.62
N ARG A 271 12.92 4.17 -2.65
CA ARG A 271 11.85 3.22 -2.33
C ARG A 271 11.52 3.31 -0.85
N ALA A 272 10.29 3.67 -0.52
CA ALA A 272 9.91 3.93 0.87
C ALA A 272 8.45 3.64 1.17
N PHE A 273 8.17 3.26 2.40
CA PHE A 273 6.84 3.38 2.98
C PHE A 273 6.52 4.85 3.24
N VAL A 274 5.26 5.23 3.04
CA VAL A 274 4.78 6.61 3.14
C VAL A 274 3.60 6.68 4.09
N MET A 275 3.59 7.70 4.95
CA MET A 275 2.42 8.13 5.70
C MET A 275 2.24 9.64 5.52
N LEU A 276 1.01 10.15 5.42
CA LEU A 276 0.78 11.60 5.47
C LEU A 276 0.39 12.03 6.88
N VAL A 277 0.89 13.20 7.29
CA VAL A 277 0.47 13.89 8.51
C VAL A 277 -0.81 14.67 8.21
N ASP A 278 -1.94 13.98 8.24
CA ASP A 278 -3.25 14.52 7.90
C ASP A 278 -4.39 13.80 8.66
N ALA A 279 -5.54 14.46 8.79
CA ALA A 279 -6.73 13.91 9.45
C ALA A 279 -7.31 12.69 8.73
N GLY A 280 -7.09 12.57 7.41
CA GLY A 280 -7.54 11.44 6.61
C GLY A 280 -6.77 10.15 6.84
N VAL A 281 -5.71 10.18 7.68
CA VAL A 281 -4.85 9.04 8.03
C VAL A 281 -4.39 8.33 6.77
N TYR A 282 -3.36 8.80 6.06
CA TYR A 282 -2.95 8.19 4.79
C TYR A 282 -1.76 7.26 4.95
N ALA A 283 -1.75 6.15 4.21
CA ALA A 283 -0.62 5.22 4.13
C ALA A 283 -0.40 4.77 2.69
N GLY A 284 0.82 4.36 2.36
CA GLY A 284 1.12 3.79 1.06
C GLY A 284 2.62 3.69 0.83
N PHE A 285 3.04 3.92 -0.42
CA PHE A 285 4.39 3.61 -0.85
C PHE A 285 4.89 4.60 -1.91
N ALA A 286 6.21 4.72 -2.01
CA ALA A 286 6.90 5.46 -3.06
C ALA A 286 7.91 4.54 -3.75
N GLU A 287 7.91 4.53 -5.08
CA GLU A 287 8.77 3.67 -5.90
C GLU A 287 9.52 4.46 -6.97
N PRO A 288 10.79 4.15 -7.25
CA PRO A 288 11.56 4.87 -8.27
C PRO A 288 10.94 4.72 -9.64
N GLN A 289 10.85 5.82 -10.39
CA GLN A 289 10.55 5.73 -11.82
C GLN A 289 11.78 5.27 -12.59
N THR A 290 11.63 4.22 -13.39
CA THR A 290 12.69 3.65 -14.25
C THR A 290 12.19 3.41 -15.67
N GLY A 291 13.09 3.45 -16.65
CA GLY A 291 12.74 3.22 -18.06
C GLY A 291 12.12 4.40 -18.81
N GLY A 292 12.19 5.61 -18.23
CA GLY A 292 11.78 6.85 -18.92
C GLY A 292 12.81 7.35 -19.96
N PRO A 293 12.46 8.34 -20.79
CA PRO A 293 11.15 9.00 -20.89
C PRO A 293 10.07 8.03 -21.40
N PHE A 294 8.86 8.18 -20.89
CA PHE A 294 7.79 7.23 -21.15
C PHE A 294 7.02 7.51 -22.44
N THR A 295 6.54 6.46 -23.09
CA THR A 295 5.69 6.51 -24.28
C THR A 295 4.64 5.39 -24.20
N ASN A 296 3.73 5.30 -25.19
CA ASN A 296 2.77 4.19 -25.22
C ASN A 296 3.45 2.81 -25.20
N HIS A 297 4.66 2.72 -25.80
CA HIS A 297 5.45 1.50 -25.80
C HIS A 297 5.93 1.09 -24.41
N SER A 298 6.11 2.05 -23.50
CA SER A 298 6.54 1.77 -22.12
C SER A 298 5.51 0.96 -21.31
N ALA A 299 4.23 0.97 -21.73
CA ALA A 299 3.16 0.20 -21.10
C ALA A 299 2.92 -1.16 -21.81
N ASN A 300 3.69 -1.52 -22.84
CA ASN A 300 3.45 -2.75 -23.61
C ASN A 300 3.58 -4.01 -22.76
N GLY A 301 2.59 -4.90 -22.83
CA GLY A 301 2.61 -6.19 -22.16
C GLY A 301 1.28 -6.55 -21.51
N THR A 302 1.26 -7.74 -20.88
CA THR A 302 0.13 -8.18 -20.06
C THR A 302 0.48 -8.00 -18.60
N TYR A 303 -0.44 -7.40 -17.85
CA TYR A 303 -0.27 -7.14 -16.44
C TYR A 303 -1.42 -7.72 -15.65
N VAL A 304 -1.10 -8.08 -14.41
CA VAL A 304 -2.07 -8.45 -13.39
C VAL A 304 -2.35 -7.24 -12.52
N PHE A 305 -3.63 -7.00 -12.26
CA PHE A 305 -4.07 -5.97 -11.35
C PHE A 305 -5.07 -6.52 -10.35
N GLY A 306 -5.24 -5.75 -9.28
CA GLY A 306 -6.27 -6.01 -8.29
C GLY A 306 -6.14 -5.11 -7.08
N SER A 307 -7.24 -4.99 -6.36
CA SER A 307 -7.38 -4.09 -5.23
C SER A 307 -6.41 -4.45 -4.10
N ILE A 308 -5.66 -3.46 -3.61
CA ILE A 308 -4.98 -3.53 -2.32
C ILE A 308 -5.61 -2.57 -1.34
N GLU A 309 -5.53 -2.92 -0.06
CA GLU A 309 -5.94 -2.09 1.08
C GLU A 309 -7.40 -1.63 1.06
N VAL A 310 -8.17 -2.10 2.04
CA VAL A 310 -9.58 -1.77 2.18
C VAL A 310 -9.70 -0.49 2.98
N THR A 311 -9.81 0.66 2.31
CA THR A 311 -10.03 1.95 2.99
C THR A 311 -11.44 2.03 3.59
N HIS A 312 -12.42 1.32 3.00
CA HIS A 312 -13.82 1.35 3.44
C HIS A 312 -14.56 0.06 3.02
N GLN A 313 -15.60 -0.37 3.77
CA GLN A 313 -16.38 -1.59 3.44
C GLN A 313 -17.08 -1.58 2.08
N ASN A 314 -17.35 -0.40 1.53
CA ASN A 314 -18.12 -0.25 0.29
C ASN A 314 -17.20 -0.11 -0.94
N ILE A 315 -15.90 -0.39 -0.82
CA ILE A 315 -15.01 -0.42 -1.99
C ILE A 315 -15.42 -1.55 -2.94
N THR A 316 -15.26 -1.31 -4.24
CA THR A 316 -15.32 -2.39 -5.22
C THR A 316 -13.99 -3.12 -5.23
N HIS A 317 -13.98 -4.39 -4.81
CA HIS A 317 -12.84 -5.27 -4.96
C HIS A 317 -12.74 -5.74 -6.40
N GLU A 318 -11.54 -5.72 -6.95
CA GLU A 318 -11.31 -6.13 -8.34
C GLU A 318 -10.04 -6.96 -8.44
N SER A 319 -10.05 -7.92 -9.36
CA SER A 319 -8.85 -8.63 -9.79
C SER A 319 -8.97 -8.98 -11.26
N GLY A 320 -7.88 -8.86 -12.02
CA GLY A 320 -7.95 -9.07 -13.46
C GLY A 320 -6.61 -9.02 -14.19
N LEU A 321 -6.72 -9.03 -15.51
CA LEU A 321 -5.64 -8.97 -16.47
C LEU A 321 -5.88 -7.84 -17.46
N ALA A 322 -4.84 -7.06 -17.76
CA ALA A 322 -4.86 -6.01 -18.77
C ALA A 322 -3.70 -6.20 -19.74
N THR A 323 -3.99 -6.26 -21.04
CA THR A 323 -3.00 -6.39 -22.11
C THR A 323 -2.96 -5.10 -22.94
N TYR A 324 -1.84 -4.40 -22.85
CA TYR A 324 -1.55 -3.19 -23.60
C TYR A 324 -0.79 -3.54 -24.88
N ASP A 325 -1.19 -2.96 -26.01
CA ASP A 325 -0.58 -3.19 -27.32
C ASP A 325 0.73 -2.39 -27.56
N GLY A 326 1.09 -1.48 -26.66
CA GLY A 326 2.25 -0.60 -26.82
C GLY A 326 2.02 0.58 -27.78
N ILE A 327 0.83 0.72 -28.34
CA ILE A 327 0.48 1.70 -29.39
C ILE A 327 -0.59 2.66 -28.89
N GLY A 328 -1.57 2.19 -28.13
CA GLY A 328 -2.66 3.02 -27.62
C GLY A 328 -3.97 2.27 -27.33
N THR A 329 -3.97 0.94 -27.33
CA THR A 329 -5.14 0.12 -26.97
C THR A 329 -4.80 -0.82 -25.82
N VAL A 330 -5.68 -0.87 -24.82
CA VAL A 330 -5.63 -1.87 -23.76
C VAL A 330 -6.93 -2.65 -23.74
N VAL A 331 -6.82 -3.98 -23.66
CA VAL A 331 -7.96 -4.89 -23.51
C VAL A 331 -7.74 -5.77 -22.29
N GLY A 332 -8.81 -6.26 -21.69
CA GLY A 332 -8.65 -7.10 -20.52
C GLY A 332 -9.94 -7.69 -20.00
N THR A 333 -9.78 -8.38 -18.88
CA THR A 333 -10.85 -9.05 -18.14
C THR A 333 -10.70 -8.77 -16.65
N SER A 334 -11.81 -8.55 -15.95
CA SER A 334 -11.83 -8.45 -14.49
C SER A 334 -13.01 -9.15 -13.84
N ASP A 335 -12.75 -9.65 -12.64
CA ASP A 335 -13.76 -10.06 -11.69
C ASP A 335 -13.95 -8.91 -10.69
N THR A 336 -15.19 -8.51 -10.43
CA THR A 336 -15.51 -7.46 -9.44
C THR A 336 -16.47 -7.98 -8.37
N ALA A 337 -16.23 -7.56 -7.13
CA ALA A 337 -17.07 -7.86 -5.98
C ALA A 337 -17.32 -6.58 -5.17
N LEU A 338 -18.58 -6.26 -4.95
CA LEU A 338 -19.01 -5.09 -4.18
C LEU A 338 -20.03 -5.51 -3.11
N VAL A 339 -19.88 -5.01 -1.88
CA VAL A 339 -20.84 -5.25 -0.81
C VAL A 339 -22.22 -4.73 -1.21
N GLY A 340 -23.26 -5.54 -1.01
CA GLY A 340 -24.63 -5.13 -1.31
C GLY A 340 -25.27 -4.31 -0.19
N THR A 341 -26.58 -4.10 -0.28
CA THR A 341 -27.35 -3.40 0.78
C THR A 341 -27.34 -4.15 2.12
N THR A 342 -27.09 -5.46 2.08
CA THR A 342 -26.83 -6.32 3.24
C THR A 342 -25.57 -7.13 2.98
N SER A 343 -24.84 -7.49 4.03
CA SER A 343 -23.64 -8.32 3.93
C SER A 343 -23.90 -9.64 3.18
N SER A 344 -25.08 -10.24 3.34
CA SER A 344 -25.45 -11.50 2.66
C SER A 344 -25.83 -11.40 1.17
N ASN A 345 -25.71 -10.22 0.53
CA ASN A 345 -26.13 -10.04 -0.87
C ASN A 345 -25.13 -9.20 -1.70
N PRO A 346 -23.86 -9.61 -1.83
CA PRO A 346 -22.89 -8.86 -2.63
C PRO A 346 -23.19 -8.92 -4.13
N SER A 347 -22.81 -7.86 -4.83
CA SER A 347 -22.81 -7.79 -6.29
C SER A 347 -21.51 -8.41 -6.81
N LEU A 348 -21.62 -9.62 -7.35
CA LEU A 348 -20.51 -10.39 -7.90
C LEU A 348 -20.62 -10.40 -9.42
N LYS A 349 -19.66 -9.80 -10.13
CA LYS A 349 -19.64 -9.76 -11.60
C LYS A 349 -18.36 -10.43 -12.11
N PRO A 350 -18.46 -11.69 -12.56
CA PRO A 350 -17.30 -12.40 -13.08
C PRO A 350 -17.00 -12.01 -14.53
N ASP A 351 -15.74 -12.19 -14.92
CA ASP A 351 -15.27 -12.24 -16.31
C ASP A 351 -15.71 -11.03 -17.17
N GLN A 352 -15.76 -9.83 -16.56
CA GLN A 352 -16.11 -8.60 -17.24
C GLN A 352 -15.01 -8.21 -18.21
N THR A 353 -15.33 -8.05 -19.49
CA THR A 353 -14.37 -7.60 -20.51
C THR A 353 -14.36 -6.08 -20.62
N PHE A 354 -13.18 -5.50 -20.84
CA PHE A 354 -13.05 -4.07 -21.15
C PHE A 354 -12.09 -3.83 -22.31
N SER A 355 -12.23 -2.67 -22.93
CA SER A 355 -11.35 -2.18 -23.99
C SER A 355 -11.30 -0.65 -23.93
N TYR A 356 -10.10 -0.08 -23.79
CA TYR A 356 -9.88 1.36 -23.74
C TYR A 356 -8.79 1.80 -24.70
N ALA A 357 -8.92 3.03 -25.18
CA ALA A 357 -7.81 3.74 -25.80
C ALA A 357 -6.99 4.45 -24.71
N TYR A 358 -5.66 4.44 -24.83
CA TYR A 358 -4.75 5.04 -23.86
C TYR A 358 -3.66 5.92 -24.49
N ALA A 359 -3.16 6.87 -23.69
CA ALA A 359 -1.99 7.66 -24.02
C ALA A 359 -1.08 7.81 -22.80
N VAL A 360 0.23 7.71 -23.03
CA VAL A 360 1.29 7.87 -22.03
C VAL A 360 2.04 9.16 -22.31
N SER A 361 2.11 10.02 -21.29
CA SER A 361 2.92 11.22 -21.31
C SER A 361 4.38 10.94 -20.91
N PRO A 362 5.36 11.76 -21.31
CA PRO A 362 6.79 11.51 -21.05
C PRO A 362 7.18 11.37 -19.58
N ASN A 363 6.38 11.92 -18.67
CA ASN A 363 6.60 11.84 -17.23
C ASN A 363 6.05 10.53 -16.62
N GLY A 364 5.37 9.69 -17.39
CA GLY A 364 4.83 8.40 -16.95
C GLY A 364 3.37 8.44 -16.49
N LYS A 365 2.65 9.56 -16.64
CA LYS A 365 1.18 9.56 -16.47
C LYS A 365 0.53 8.94 -17.72
N LEU A 366 -0.23 7.86 -17.52
CA LEU A 366 -1.03 7.15 -18.50
C LEU A 366 -2.51 7.47 -18.24
N MET A 367 -3.22 7.88 -19.28
CA MET A 367 -4.67 8.17 -19.20
C MET A 367 -5.44 7.20 -20.10
N LEU A 368 -6.45 6.55 -19.54
CA LEU A 368 -7.45 5.78 -20.29
C LEU A 368 -8.62 6.68 -20.68
N THR A 369 -9.10 6.55 -21.91
CA THR A 369 -10.28 7.31 -22.36
C THR A 369 -11.51 6.82 -21.61
N GLN A 370 -12.11 7.68 -20.77
CA GLN A 370 -13.22 7.30 -19.88
C GLN A 370 -12.87 6.19 -18.88
N GLY A 371 -11.59 6.05 -18.52
CA GLY A 371 -11.11 5.06 -17.56
C GLY A 371 -10.08 5.69 -16.61
N PRO A 372 -9.47 4.87 -15.75
CA PRO A 372 -8.61 5.36 -14.68
C PRO A 372 -7.37 6.14 -15.11
N THR A 373 -6.86 6.93 -14.18
CA THR A 373 -5.54 7.56 -14.26
C THR A 373 -4.51 6.58 -13.72
N ILE A 374 -3.42 6.41 -14.44
CA ILE A 374 -2.37 5.44 -14.10
C ILE A 374 -1.03 6.16 -14.08
N TYR A 375 -0.17 5.80 -13.13
CA TYR A 375 1.23 6.24 -13.08
C TYR A 375 2.16 5.06 -13.30
N ILE A 376 3.05 5.17 -14.30
CA ILE A 376 4.06 4.16 -14.61
C ILE A 376 5.24 4.31 -13.67
N ILE A 377 5.54 3.25 -12.90
CA ILE A 377 6.74 3.13 -12.05
C ILE A 377 7.89 2.58 -12.90
N SER A 378 7.65 1.54 -13.67
CA SER A 378 8.60 0.95 -14.60
C SER A 378 7.84 0.32 -15.77
N PRO A 379 8.52 -0.14 -16.84
CA PRO A 379 7.85 -0.90 -17.90
C PRO A 379 7.13 -2.16 -17.40
N THR A 380 7.46 -2.66 -16.20
CA THR A 380 6.83 -3.85 -15.61
C THR A 380 5.93 -3.55 -14.42
N LYS A 381 5.82 -2.28 -14.00
CA LYS A 381 5.06 -1.91 -12.82
C LYS A 381 4.35 -0.56 -12.96
N GLN A 382 3.07 -0.51 -12.61
CA GLN A 382 2.24 0.69 -12.65
C GLN A 382 1.36 0.77 -11.41
N VAL A 383 0.78 1.93 -11.16
CA VAL A 383 -0.24 2.11 -10.12
C VAL A 383 -1.49 2.76 -10.72
N VAL A 384 -2.64 2.14 -10.48
CA VAL A 384 -3.95 2.66 -10.88
C VAL A 384 -4.50 3.54 -9.77
N LEU A 385 -4.91 4.75 -10.13
CA LEU A 385 -5.76 5.61 -9.34
C LEU A 385 -7.17 5.50 -9.94
N ASN A 386 -8.09 4.80 -9.28
CA ASN A 386 -9.46 4.66 -9.82
C ASN A 386 -10.17 6.03 -9.85
N VAL A 387 -10.88 6.28 -10.95
CA VAL A 387 -11.45 7.59 -11.30
C VAL A 387 -12.95 7.58 -11.49
N ASP A 388 -13.62 6.44 -11.29
CA ASP A 388 -15.05 6.33 -11.54
C ASP A 388 -15.81 7.34 -10.65
N PRO A 389 -16.46 8.36 -11.23
CA PRO A 389 -17.19 9.37 -10.46
C PRO A 389 -18.38 8.79 -9.68
N SER A 390 -18.82 7.59 -10.04
CA SER A 390 -19.86 6.84 -9.35
C SER A 390 -19.31 5.94 -8.24
N ASP A 391 -17.98 5.75 -8.17
CA ASP A 391 -17.30 4.98 -7.14
C ASP A 391 -16.77 5.91 -6.04
N LEU A 392 -17.56 6.04 -4.97
CA LEU A 392 -17.17 6.78 -3.77
C LEU A 392 -16.02 6.11 -3.01
N PHE A 393 -15.60 4.92 -3.42
CA PHE A 393 -14.70 4.03 -2.70
C PHE A 393 -13.61 3.48 -3.62
N ALA A 394 -12.99 4.39 -4.36
CA ALA A 394 -11.85 4.13 -5.23
C ALA A 394 -10.72 3.41 -4.49
N ARG A 395 -9.91 2.64 -5.24
CA ARG A 395 -8.74 1.93 -4.71
C ARG A 395 -7.47 2.21 -5.52
N ILE A 396 -6.34 1.89 -4.90
CA ILE A 396 -5.03 1.82 -5.53
C ILE A 396 -4.79 0.39 -5.98
N GLU A 397 -4.23 0.20 -7.18
CA GLU A 397 -3.89 -1.12 -7.69
C GLU A 397 -2.47 -1.13 -8.25
N PRO A 398 -1.52 -1.82 -7.61
CA PRO A 398 -0.24 -2.07 -8.24
C PRO A 398 -0.42 -3.14 -9.32
N VAL A 399 -0.04 -2.75 -10.51
CA VAL A 399 -0.15 -3.52 -11.76
C VAL A 399 1.23 -4.05 -12.07
N GLU A 400 1.42 -5.37 -12.05
CA GLU A 400 2.72 -6.00 -12.23
C GLU A 400 2.63 -7.00 -13.39
N GLN A 401 3.67 -7.05 -14.26
CA GLN A 401 3.82 -8.12 -15.25
C GLN A 401 4.09 -9.45 -14.55
#